data_AF-A0A5K1G6C9-F1
#
_entry.id   AF-A0A5K1G6C9-F1
#
_cell.length_a   1.000
_cell.length_b   1.000
_cell.length_c   1.000
_cell.angle_alpha   90.00
_cell.angle_beta   90.00
_cell.angle_gamma   90.00
#
_symmetry.space_group_name_H-M   'P 1'
#
loop_
_entity.id
_entity.type
_entity.pdbx_description
1 polymer ?
#
loop_
_entity_poly.entity_id
_entity_poly.type
_entity_poly.pdbx_seq_one_letter_code
_entity_poly.pdbx_strand_id
1 'polypeptide(L)'
;MRANSKRKLKRLKSSETNMPPTDHSAIQSLDECLLFPVEEIVQYPLPGYIAPVSVSFSPDDSLISFLFCPNNSLNHNVFVFDPATQQQVLVFSPPGGGLEESRLSAEEKLRRERLRERGLGVTRYEWAKSCSKPAKIMIPLPSG
;
A
#
# COMPACT_ATOMS: atom_id res chain seq x y z
N MET A 1 39.37 -49.84 -21.52
CA MET A 1 40.05 -48.52 -21.58
C MET A 1 39.01 -47.42 -21.55
N ARG A 2 38.85 -46.69 -20.43
CA ARG A 2 38.06 -45.45 -20.36
C ARG A 2 38.93 -44.39 -19.72
N ALA A 3 39.40 -43.44 -20.54
CA ALA A 3 40.24 -42.33 -20.09
C ALA A 3 39.36 -41.23 -19.48
N ASN A 4 39.74 -40.82 -18.28
CA ASN A 4 39.06 -39.83 -17.46
C ASN A 4 39.67 -38.44 -17.78
N SER A 5 38.91 -37.54 -18.41
CA SER A 5 39.40 -36.19 -18.74
C SER A 5 38.81 -35.15 -17.79
N LYS A 6 39.61 -34.75 -16.79
CA LYS A 6 39.28 -33.66 -15.86
C LYS A 6 39.46 -32.31 -16.58
N ARG A 7 38.36 -31.64 -16.91
CA ARG A 7 38.40 -30.25 -17.41
C ARG A 7 38.62 -29.28 -16.24
N LYS A 8 39.83 -28.74 -16.11
CA LYS A 8 40.10 -27.57 -15.24
C LYS A 8 39.49 -26.33 -15.90
N LEU A 9 38.41 -25.80 -15.34
CA LEU A 9 37.87 -24.49 -15.70
C LEU A 9 38.88 -23.42 -15.24
N LYS A 10 39.62 -22.85 -16.20
CA LYS A 10 40.47 -21.69 -15.96
C LYS A 10 39.55 -20.48 -15.76
N ARG A 11 39.62 -19.84 -14.59
CA ARG A 11 38.93 -18.57 -14.30
C ARG A 11 39.48 -17.51 -15.27
N LEU A 12 38.67 -17.09 -16.23
CA LEU A 12 38.98 -15.98 -17.11
C LEU A 12 39.03 -14.71 -16.26
N LYS A 13 40.20 -14.04 -16.24
CA LYS A 13 40.35 -12.69 -15.68
C LYS A 13 39.43 -11.76 -16.49
N SER A 14 38.52 -11.08 -15.82
CA SER A 14 37.74 -10.00 -16.42
C SER A 14 38.69 -8.94 -16.95
N SER A 15 38.53 -8.60 -18.23
CA SER A 15 39.13 -7.41 -18.84
C SER A 15 38.78 -6.19 -18.01
N GLU A 16 39.75 -5.32 -17.76
CA GLU A 16 39.54 -4.01 -17.15
C GLU A 16 38.46 -3.26 -17.94
N THR A 17 37.26 -3.19 -17.38
CA THR A 17 36.20 -2.31 -17.86
C THR A 17 36.64 -0.89 -17.54
N ASN A 18 37.27 -0.22 -18.51
CA ASN A 18 37.33 1.24 -18.53
C ASN A 18 35.89 1.74 -18.56
N MET A 19 35.43 2.27 -17.42
CA MET A 19 34.18 3.03 -17.35
C MET A 19 34.32 4.20 -18.33
N PRO A 20 33.39 4.40 -19.28
CA PRO A 20 33.40 5.60 -20.10
C PRO A 20 33.28 6.82 -19.19
N PRO A 21 33.97 7.94 -19.47
CA PRO A 21 33.71 9.18 -18.76
C PRO A 21 32.23 9.49 -18.93
N THR A 22 31.51 9.68 -17.83
CA THR A 22 30.10 10.06 -17.87
C THR A 22 30.03 11.38 -18.61
N ASP A 23 29.51 11.37 -19.83
CA ASP A 23 29.21 12.58 -20.57
C ASP A 23 28.26 13.42 -19.70
N HIS A 24 28.77 14.52 -19.15
CA HIS A 24 28.00 15.46 -18.33
C HIS A 24 26.83 16.09 -19.11
N SER A 25 26.78 15.92 -20.43
CA SER A 25 25.66 16.34 -21.29
C SER A 25 24.42 15.46 -21.20
N ALA A 26 24.55 14.18 -20.78
CA ALA A 26 23.40 13.31 -20.55
C ALA A 26 22.63 13.68 -19.26
N ILE A 27 23.29 14.38 -18.33
CA ILE A 27 22.68 14.83 -17.07
C ILE A 27 21.70 16.00 -17.35
N GLN A 28 22.03 16.88 -18.30
CA GLN A 28 21.22 18.06 -18.61
C GLN A 28 19.86 17.73 -19.26
N SER A 29 19.73 16.59 -19.94
CA SER A 29 18.46 16.17 -20.55
C SER A 29 17.57 15.32 -19.64
N LEU A 30 18.06 14.95 -18.45
CA LEU A 30 17.30 14.21 -17.43
C LEU A 30 16.73 15.14 -16.35
N ASP A 31 17.17 16.40 -16.28
CA ASP A 31 16.66 17.39 -15.32
C ASP A 31 15.19 17.79 -15.60
N GLU A 32 14.69 17.55 -16.81
CA GLU A 32 13.25 17.69 -17.14
C GLU A 32 12.46 16.39 -16.93
N CYS A 33 13.08 15.33 -16.40
CA CYS A 33 12.39 14.11 -15.97
C CYS A 33 12.12 14.17 -14.47
N LEU A 34 11.10 14.95 -14.09
CA LEU A 34 10.33 14.78 -12.84
C LEU A 34 11.18 14.53 -11.58
N LEU A 35 12.08 15.44 -11.23
CA LEU A 35 12.74 15.41 -9.91
C LEU A 35 11.69 15.67 -8.81
N PHE A 36 11.31 14.64 -8.07
CA PHE A 36 10.56 14.78 -6.83
C PHE A 36 11.48 15.37 -5.74
N PRO A 37 11.12 16.47 -5.07
CA PRO A 37 11.90 16.98 -3.94
C PRO A 37 11.94 15.94 -2.82
N VAL A 38 13.02 15.93 -2.03
CA VAL A 38 13.21 14.95 -0.94
C VAL A 38 12.04 14.97 0.03
N GLU A 39 11.52 16.16 0.31
CA GLU A 39 10.35 16.40 1.17
C GLU A 39 9.12 15.63 0.68
N GLU A 40 8.92 15.50 -0.63
CA GLU A 40 7.79 14.79 -1.23
C GLU A 40 7.99 13.26 -1.19
N ILE A 41 9.24 12.80 -1.28
CA ILE A 41 9.59 11.37 -1.21
C ILE A 41 9.49 10.82 0.23
N VAL A 42 9.80 11.63 1.23
CA VAL A 42 9.78 11.21 2.65
C VAL A 42 8.40 11.30 3.29
N GLN A 43 7.40 11.82 2.58
CA GLN A 43 6.02 11.90 3.04
C GLN A 43 5.28 10.57 2.90
N TYR A 44 4.25 10.38 3.72
CA TYR A 44 3.36 9.22 3.66
C TYR A 44 1.90 9.68 3.65
N PRO A 45 1.07 9.12 2.75
CA PRO A 45 1.40 8.17 1.69
C PRO A 45 2.29 8.79 0.61
N LEU A 46 3.00 7.95 -0.13
CA LEU A 46 3.86 8.41 -1.21
C LEU A 46 3.02 9.08 -2.33
N PRO A 47 3.61 9.99 -3.11
CA PRO A 47 2.97 10.53 -4.30
C PRO A 47 2.44 9.41 -5.21
N GLY A 48 1.20 9.53 -5.65
CA GLY A 48 0.54 8.53 -6.50
C GLY A 48 0.10 7.24 -5.79
N TYR A 49 0.29 7.12 -4.48
CA TYR A 49 -0.13 5.94 -3.69
C TYR A 49 -1.47 6.12 -2.95
N ILE A 50 -2.21 7.20 -3.24
CA ILE A 50 -3.59 7.39 -2.74
C ILE A 50 -4.53 6.52 -3.58
N ALA A 51 -4.71 5.27 -3.16
CA ALA A 51 -5.60 4.32 -3.83
C ALA A 51 -6.53 3.66 -2.81
N PRO A 52 -7.73 3.23 -3.23
CA PRO A 52 -8.58 2.36 -2.42
C PRO A 52 -7.82 1.10 -1.99
N VAL A 53 -7.92 0.74 -0.71
CA VAL A 53 -7.33 -0.48 -0.16
C VAL A 53 -8.41 -1.35 0.47
N SER A 54 -8.09 -2.63 0.71
CA SER A 54 -9.02 -3.59 1.31
C SER A 54 -10.36 -3.65 0.56
N VAL A 55 -10.33 -3.76 -0.76
CA VAL A 55 -11.55 -3.83 -1.59
C VAL A 55 -12.30 -5.13 -1.31
N SER A 56 -13.61 -5.06 -1.14
CA SER A 56 -14.47 -6.22 -0.89
C SER A 56 -15.85 -6.04 -1.52
N PHE A 57 -16.48 -7.14 -1.90
CA PHE A 57 -17.81 -7.15 -2.48
C PHE A 57 -18.84 -7.46 -1.40
N SER A 58 -19.99 -6.78 -1.46
CA SER A 58 -21.13 -7.10 -0.62
C SER A 58 -21.59 -8.54 -0.81
N PRO A 59 -22.21 -9.20 0.19
CA PRO A 59 -22.67 -10.59 0.06
C PRO A 59 -23.68 -10.84 -1.07
N ASP A 60 -24.36 -9.80 -1.55
CA ASP A 60 -25.29 -9.82 -2.67
C ASP A 60 -24.70 -9.27 -3.99
N ASP A 61 -23.38 -9.06 -4.04
CA ASP A 61 -22.60 -8.56 -5.19
C ASP A 61 -23.08 -7.22 -5.79
N SER A 62 -23.95 -6.49 -5.08
CA SER A 62 -24.52 -5.23 -5.55
C SER A 62 -23.64 -4.02 -5.27
N LEU A 63 -22.76 -4.10 -4.27
CA LEU A 63 -21.95 -2.99 -3.75
C LEU A 63 -20.48 -3.39 -3.61
N ILE A 64 -19.60 -2.41 -3.79
CA ILE A 64 -18.15 -2.56 -3.59
C ILE A 64 -17.73 -1.67 -2.43
N SER A 65 -17.22 -2.25 -1.35
CA SER A 65 -16.66 -1.48 -0.23
C SER A 65 -15.14 -1.39 -0.34
N PHE A 66 -14.57 -0.34 0.24
CA PHE A 66 -13.13 -0.15 0.32
C PHE A 66 -12.77 0.88 1.40
N LEU A 67 -11.51 0.86 1.79
CA LEU A 67 -10.90 1.87 2.64
C LEU A 67 -10.23 2.93 1.76
N PHE A 68 -10.49 4.20 2.04
CA PHE A 68 -9.91 5.30 1.28
C PHE A 68 -9.67 6.53 2.15
N CYS A 69 -8.69 7.33 1.75
CA CYS A 69 -8.36 8.61 2.37
C CYS A 69 -8.39 9.74 1.32
N PRO A 70 -9.34 10.69 1.40
CA PRO A 70 -9.49 11.73 0.38
C PRO A 70 -8.48 12.88 0.50
N ASN A 71 -7.83 13.06 1.66
CA ASN A 71 -7.00 14.24 1.96
C ASN A 71 -5.49 13.93 2.03
N ASN A 72 -5.02 12.88 1.34
CA ASN A 72 -3.62 12.44 1.38
C ASN A 72 -3.09 12.18 2.80
N SER A 73 -3.97 11.74 3.70
CA SER A 73 -3.62 11.34 5.06
C SER A 73 -3.49 9.81 5.15
N LEU A 74 -3.04 9.32 6.30
CA LEU A 74 -3.07 7.89 6.63
C LEU A 74 -4.42 7.46 7.21
N ASN A 75 -5.31 8.40 7.53
CA ASN A 75 -6.62 8.12 8.13
C ASN A 75 -7.60 7.58 7.09
N HIS A 76 -7.85 6.27 7.13
CA HIS A 76 -8.79 5.60 6.26
C HIS A 76 -10.21 5.62 6.81
N ASN A 77 -11.15 5.86 5.91
CA ASN A 77 -12.58 5.75 6.14
C ASN A 77 -13.18 4.64 5.27
N VAL A 78 -14.35 4.13 5.64
CA VAL A 78 -15.06 3.11 4.87
C VAL A 78 -15.97 3.80 3.86
N PHE A 79 -15.72 3.52 2.59
CA PHE A 79 -16.57 3.92 1.49
C PHE A 79 -17.23 2.71 0.85
N VAL A 80 -18.38 2.96 0.24
CA VAL A 80 -19.06 2.02 -0.63
C VAL A 80 -19.31 2.69 -1.96
N PHE A 81 -19.06 1.96 -3.04
CA PHE A 81 -19.36 2.32 -4.40
C PHE A 81 -20.47 1.41 -4.92
N ASP A 82 -21.50 2.02 -5.50
CA ASP A 82 -22.58 1.34 -6.19
C ASP A 82 -22.31 1.37 -7.70
N PRO A 83 -22.03 0.22 -8.35
CA PRO A 83 -21.79 0.15 -9.78
C PRO A 83 -22.99 0.54 -10.65
N ALA A 84 -24.22 0.38 -10.15
CA ALA A 84 -25.44 0.69 -10.91
C ALA A 84 -25.68 2.20 -11.01
N THR A 85 -25.48 2.92 -9.90
CA THR A 85 -25.62 4.38 -9.86
C THR A 85 -24.32 5.13 -10.14
N GLN A 86 -23.19 4.43 -10.12
CA GLN A 86 -21.83 4.97 -10.22
C GLN A 86 -21.50 5.99 -9.13
N GLN A 87 -22.11 5.84 -7.95
CA GLN A 87 -21.91 6.75 -6.82
C GLN A 87 -21.05 6.12 -5.74
N GLN A 88 -20.19 6.94 -5.16
CA GLN A 88 -19.42 6.60 -3.96
C GLN A 88 -20.02 7.32 -2.75
N VAL A 89 -20.23 6.58 -1.68
CA VAL A 89 -20.81 7.07 -0.42
C VAL A 89 -19.89 6.73 0.75
N LEU A 90 -19.68 7.69 1.64
CA LEU A 90 -19.01 7.48 2.92
C LEU A 90 -19.97 6.74 3.86
N VAL A 91 -19.60 5.53 4.27
CA VAL A 91 -20.43 4.70 5.17
C VAL A 91 -20.01 4.87 6.62
N PHE A 92 -18.70 4.97 6.86
CA PHE A 92 -18.20 5.13 8.22
C PHE A 92 -16.90 5.94 8.25
N SER A 93 -16.85 6.89 9.17
CA SER A 93 -15.65 7.62 9.54
C SER A 93 -15.48 7.52 11.06
N PRO A 94 -14.32 7.09 11.57
CA PRO A 94 -14.08 7.02 12.99
C PRO A 94 -14.12 8.44 13.61
N PRO A 95 -14.75 8.62 14.78
CA PRO A 95 -14.85 9.93 15.41
C PRO A 95 -13.46 10.47 15.72
N GLY A 96 -13.20 11.71 15.31
CA GLY A 96 -11.88 12.34 15.47
C GLY A 96 -10.78 11.80 14.53
N GLY A 97 -11.12 11.00 13.52
CA GLY A 97 -10.16 10.46 12.55
C GLY A 97 -9.55 9.10 12.95
N GLY A 98 -9.88 8.58 14.13
CA GLY A 98 -9.37 7.30 14.61
C GLY A 98 -8.69 7.40 15.97
N LEU A 99 -8.03 6.31 16.36
CA LEU A 99 -7.12 6.37 17.50
C LEU A 99 -5.76 6.88 17.07
N GLU A 100 -5.26 7.83 17.85
CA GLU A 100 -3.88 8.24 17.85
C GLU A 100 -2.95 7.07 18.17
N GLU A 101 -1.78 7.04 17.51
CA GLU A 101 -0.75 6.01 17.72
C GLU A 101 -0.31 5.92 19.19
N SER A 102 -0.35 7.03 19.91
CA SER A 102 -0.01 7.11 21.33
C SER A 102 -0.96 6.29 22.21
N ARG A 103 -2.22 6.10 21.79
CA ARG A 103 -3.27 5.39 22.55
C ARG A 103 -3.40 3.91 22.18
N LEU A 104 -2.65 3.42 21.21
CA LEU A 104 -2.62 1.99 20.87
C LEU A 104 -1.91 1.18 21.97
N SER A 105 -2.46 0.02 22.30
CA SER A 105 -1.81 -0.93 23.20
C SER A 105 -0.47 -1.42 22.62
N ALA A 106 0.45 -1.86 23.50
CA ALA A 106 1.75 -2.37 23.05
C ALA A 106 1.62 -3.60 22.12
N GLU A 107 0.64 -4.45 22.39
CA GLU A 107 0.31 -5.60 21.54
C GLU A 107 -0.16 -5.17 20.15
N GLU A 108 -1.07 -4.20 20.07
CA GLU A 108 -1.59 -3.70 18.80
C GLU A 108 -0.50 -2.99 17.98
N LYS A 109 0.40 -2.24 18.63
CA LYS A 109 1.59 -1.66 17.96
C LYS A 109 2.47 -2.74 17.34
N LEU A 110 2.75 -3.81 18.08
CA LEU A 110 3.57 -4.93 17.60
C LEU A 110 2.88 -5.69 16.47
N ARG A 111 1.56 -5.88 16.54
CA ARG A 111 0.76 -6.49 15.47
C ARG A 111 0.86 -5.67 14.19
N ARG A 112 0.68 -4.35 14.27
CA ARG A 112 0.78 -3.43 13.13
C ARG A 112 2.16 -3.41 12.51
N GLU A 113 3.22 -3.39 13.31
CA GLU A 113 4.61 -3.44 12.82
C GLU A 113 4.86 -4.72 12.02
N ARG A 114 4.44 -5.89 12.55
CA ARG A 114 4.58 -7.18 11.84
C ARG A 114 3.82 -7.23 10.52
N LEU A 115 2.67 -6.57 10.45
CA LEU A 115 1.83 -6.51 9.26
C LEU A 115 2.15 -5.32 8.35
N ARG A 116 3.11 -4.48 8.74
CA ARG A 116 3.46 -3.21 8.07
C ARG A 116 2.22 -2.31 7.86
N GLU A 117 1.31 -2.34 8.83
CA GLU A 117 0.04 -1.63 8.80
C GLU A 117 0.23 -0.20 9.30
N ARG A 118 0.49 0.72 8.36
CA ARG A 118 0.75 2.14 8.63
C ARG A 118 -0.50 3.03 8.57
N GLY A 119 -1.62 2.50 8.07
CA GLY A 119 -2.88 3.22 8.01
C GLY A 119 -3.43 3.51 9.40
N LEU A 120 -3.94 4.72 9.57
CA LEU A 120 -4.68 5.18 10.74
C LEU A 120 -6.19 5.12 10.45
N GLY A 121 -7.02 5.41 11.46
CA GLY A 121 -8.47 5.29 11.33
C GLY A 121 -8.93 3.83 11.25
N VAL A 122 -9.78 3.52 10.26
CA VAL A 122 -10.26 2.15 10.03
C VAL A 122 -9.20 1.38 9.25
N THR A 123 -8.65 0.34 9.85
CA THR A 123 -7.63 -0.48 9.17
C THR A 123 -8.18 -1.79 8.62
N ARG A 124 -9.30 -2.26 9.17
CA ARG A 124 -9.98 -3.50 8.78
C ARG A 124 -11.48 -3.29 8.86
N TYR A 125 -12.20 -3.99 8.00
CA TYR A 125 -13.65 -4.11 8.07
C TYR A 125 -14.03 -5.42 7.40
N GLU A 126 -15.22 -5.92 7.70
CA GLU A 126 -15.75 -7.14 7.08
C GLU A 126 -17.24 -6.98 6.77
N TRP A 127 -17.70 -7.58 5.68
CA TRP A 127 -19.13 -7.73 5.45
C TRP A 127 -19.72 -8.78 6.40
N ALA A 128 -20.85 -8.45 7.00
CA ALA A 128 -21.61 -9.42 7.77
C ALA A 128 -22.16 -10.51 6.83
N LYS A 129 -21.82 -11.77 7.10
CA LYS A 129 -22.22 -12.94 6.28
C LYS A 129 -23.71 -13.27 6.33
N SER A 130 -24.52 -12.47 7.01
CA SER A 130 -25.96 -12.67 7.07
C SER A 130 -26.60 -12.20 5.76
N CYS A 131 -27.34 -13.08 5.08
CA CYS A 131 -28.14 -12.73 3.89
C CYS A 131 -29.35 -11.84 4.20
N SER A 132 -29.48 -11.31 5.43
CA SER A 132 -30.55 -10.38 5.80
C SER A 132 -30.26 -8.99 5.24
N LYS A 133 -31.12 -8.50 4.35
CA LYS A 133 -31.09 -7.09 3.91
C LYS A 133 -31.53 -6.17 5.05
N PRO A 134 -30.92 -4.98 5.23
CA PRO A 134 -29.82 -4.41 4.43
C PRO A 134 -28.46 -5.04 4.73
N ALA A 135 -27.55 -5.03 3.75
CA ALA A 135 -26.16 -5.47 3.94
C ALA A 135 -25.48 -4.64 5.03
N LYS A 136 -24.68 -5.28 5.89
CA LYS A 136 -24.04 -4.64 7.05
C LYS A 136 -22.54 -4.82 6.99
N ILE A 137 -21.81 -3.80 7.41
CA ILE A 137 -20.36 -3.83 7.56
C ILE A 137 -20.03 -3.81 9.06
N MET A 138 -19.12 -4.71 9.46
CA MET A 138 -18.56 -4.80 10.79
C MET A 138 -17.18 -4.15 10.80
N ILE A 139 -16.91 -3.35 11.83
CA ILE A 139 -15.65 -2.64 12.00
C ILE A 139 -15.11 -2.98 13.39
N PRO A 140 -13.89 -3.54 13.51
CA PRO A 140 -13.28 -3.80 14.80
C PRO A 140 -12.97 -2.48 15.49
N LEU A 141 -13.52 -2.32 16.69
CA LEU A 141 -13.18 -1.20 17.55
C LEU A 141 -11.90 -1.55 18.33
N PRO A 142 -11.09 -0.54 18.63
CA PRO A 142 -9.80 -0.72 19.30
C PRO A 142 -9.90 -1.18 20.76
N SER A 143 -11.09 -1.08 21.36
CA SER A 143 -11.39 -1.48 22.73
C SER A 143 -12.23 -2.76 22.79
N GLY A 144 -11.95 -3.72 21.90
CA GLY A 144 -12.66 -5.00 21.82
C GLY A 144 -12.87 -5.67 23.18
#